data_AF-A0A1L8QPQ4-F1
#
_entry.id   AF-A0A1L8QPQ4-F1
#
_cell.length_a   1.000
_cell.length_b   1.000
_cell.length_c   1.000
_cell.angle_alpha   90.00
_cell.angle_beta   90.00
_cell.angle_gamma   90.00
#
_symmetry.space_group_name_H-M   'P 1'
#
loop_
_entity.id
_entity.type
_entity.pdbx_description
1 polymer ?
#
loop_
_entity_poly.entity_id
_entity_poly.type
_entity_poly.pdbx_seq_one_letter_code
_entity_poly.pdbx_strand_id
1 'polypeptide(L)'
;MVVQFQPTAGDLYDRLVEAGHENVELTIFDNVIDTSGQFVDADGNPYEYLGHWSWIYLYNDEVANEEGVNFYEWLNAQAKN
;
A
#
# COMPACT_ATOMS: atom_id res chain seq x y z
N MET A 1 -16.44 -4.40 2.69
CA MET A 1 -16.46 -3.39 1.61
C MET A 1 -15.10 -3.44 0.94
N VAL A 2 -15.06 -3.56 -0.39
CA VAL A 2 -13.81 -3.55 -1.18
C VAL A 2 -13.79 -2.26 -1.98
N VAL A 3 -12.71 -1.48 -1.87
CA VAL A 3 -12.49 -0.31 -2.72
C VAL A 3 -11.94 -0.83 -4.04
N GLN A 4 -12.59 -0.49 -5.16
CA GLN A 4 -12.11 -0.91 -6.47
C GLN A 4 -10.82 -0.15 -6.81
N PHE A 5 -9.75 -0.86 -7.14
CA PHE A 5 -8.48 -0.26 -7.57
C PHE A 5 -8.68 0.64 -8.80
N GLN A 6 -9.34 0.10 -9.83
CA GLN A 6 -9.87 0.88 -10.95
C GLN A 6 -11.38 1.10 -10.77
N PRO A 7 -11.92 2.31 -11.03
CA PRO A 7 -11.29 3.48 -11.68
C PRO A 7 -10.75 4.54 -10.69
N THR A 8 -10.22 4.13 -9.52
CA THR A 8 -9.86 5.07 -8.44
C THR A 8 -8.35 5.37 -8.42
N ALA A 9 -7.59 4.66 -7.59
CA ALA A 9 -6.16 4.87 -7.43
C ALA A 9 -5.37 4.53 -8.70
N GLY A 10 -5.81 3.51 -9.45
CA GLY A 10 -5.14 3.11 -10.69
C GLY A 10 -5.19 4.20 -11.76
N ASP A 11 -6.39 4.69 -12.10
CA ASP A 11 -6.56 5.77 -13.08
C ASP A 11 -5.81 7.05 -12.69
N LEU A 12 -5.72 7.36 -11.38
CA LEU A 12 -4.91 8.49 -10.91
C LEU A 12 -3.41 8.25 -11.14
N TYR A 13 -2.91 7.05 -10.81
CA TYR A 13 -1.52 6.68 -11.04
C TYR A 13 -1.16 6.76 -12.52
N ASP A 14 -1.98 6.15 -13.38
CA ASP A 14 -1.79 6.15 -14.85
C ASP A 14 -1.70 7.59 -15.37
N ARG A 15 -2.63 8.47 -14.95
CA ARG A 15 -2.63 9.89 -15.33
C ARG A 15 -1.39 10.65 -14.86
N LEU A 16 -0.83 10.33 -13.70
CA LEU A 16 0.40 10.97 -13.20
C LEU A 16 1.62 10.52 -14.00
N VAL A 17 1.73 9.22 -14.28
CA VAL A 17 2.82 8.65 -15.09
C VAL A 17 2.75 9.19 -16.52
N GLU A 18 1.57 9.21 -17.14
CA GLU A 18 1.35 9.77 -18.49
C GLU A 18 1.69 11.26 -18.59
N ALA A 19 1.54 12.01 -17.49
CA ALA A 19 1.93 13.42 -17.41
C ALA A 19 3.46 13.63 -17.27
N GLY A 20 4.24 12.56 -17.17
CA GLY A 20 5.70 12.61 -17.07
C GLY A 20 6.22 12.82 -15.65
N HIS A 21 5.43 12.50 -14.62
CA HIS A 21 5.92 12.50 -13.24
C HIS A 21 6.76 11.25 -12.97
N GLU A 22 8.03 11.45 -12.63
CA GLU A 22 8.98 10.35 -12.38
C GLU A 22 8.98 9.88 -10.92
N ASN A 23 8.47 10.70 -10.00
CA ASN A 23 8.44 10.42 -8.56
C ASN A 23 7.03 10.06 -8.11
N VAL A 24 6.55 8.90 -8.57
CA VAL A 24 5.23 8.36 -8.27
C VAL A 24 5.36 6.86 -7.97
N GLU A 25 5.02 6.47 -6.75
CA GLU A 25 5.10 5.08 -6.28
C GLU A 25 3.69 4.48 -6.12
N LEU A 26 3.53 3.20 -6.46
CA LEU A 26 2.27 2.47 -6.31
C LEU A 26 2.52 1.09 -5.71
N THR A 27 1.84 0.79 -4.60
CA THR A 27 1.84 -0.54 -3.98
C THR A 27 0.41 -1.08 -3.94
N ILE A 28 0.21 -2.29 -4.43
CA ILE A 28 -1.07 -2.98 -4.47
C ILE A 28 -0.92 -4.31 -3.74
N PHE A 29 -1.90 -4.67 -2.92
CA PHE A 29 -1.94 -5.91 -2.17
C PHE A 29 -3.10 -6.78 -2.67
N ASP A 30 -2.88 -8.09 -2.72
CA ASP A 30 -3.94 -9.05 -3.07
C ASP A 30 -5.03 -9.11 -1.99
N ASN A 31 -4.63 -9.02 -0.72
CA ASN A 31 -5.50 -8.99 0.44
C ASN A 31 -4.83 -8.27 1.65
N VAL A 32 -5.61 -8.04 2.71
CA VAL A 32 -5.15 -7.39 3.94
C VAL A 32 -5.18 -8.42 5.06
N ILE A 33 -4.02 -8.88 5.54
CA ILE A 33 -3.88 -9.93 6.56
C ILE A 33 -3.08 -9.42 7.76
N ASP A 34 -3.26 -10.05 8.92
CA ASP A 34 -2.46 -9.78 10.11
C ASP A 34 -1.02 -10.28 9.96
N THR A 35 -0.09 -9.36 9.88
CA THR A 35 1.35 -9.63 9.85
C THR A 35 1.97 -9.63 11.24
N SER A 36 1.26 -9.10 12.24
CA SER A 36 1.76 -8.98 13.62
C SER A 36 1.78 -10.31 14.39
N GLY A 37 0.98 -11.28 13.94
CA GLY A 37 0.76 -12.56 14.62
C GLY A 37 -0.14 -12.47 15.86
N GLN A 38 -0.79 -11.33 16.07
CA GLN A 38 -1.69 -11.11 17.22
C GLN A 38 -3.09 -11.63 16.95
N PHE A 39 -3.51 -11.64 15.68
CA PHE A 39 -4.85 -12.03 15.29
C PHE A 39 -4.79 -13.20 14.31
N VAL A 40 -5.47 -14.28 14.69
CA VAL A 40 -5.58 -15.49 13.89
C VAL A 40 -7.05 -15.85 13.68
N ASP A 41 -7.33 -16.55 12.58
CA ASP A 41 -8.62 -17.16 12.33
C ASP A 41 -8.83 -18.43 13.19
N ALA A 42 -9.94 -19.13 12.96
CA ALA A 42 -10.29 -20.35 13.70
C ALA A 42 -9.33 -21.53 13.41
N ASP A 43 -8.62 -21.49 12.29
CA ASP A 43 -7.68 -22.52 11.84
C ASP A 43 -6.22 -22.19 12.24
N GLY A 44 -6.00 -21.01 12.83
CA GLY A 44 -4.70 -20.53 13.29
C GLY A 44 -3.89 -19.79 12.23
N ASN A 45 -4.48 -19.45 11.08
CA ASN A 45 -3.82 -18.62 10.05
C ASN A 45 -3.92 -17.13 10.41
N PRO A 46 -3.03 -16.28 9.87
CA PRO A 46 -3.19 -14.82 9.93
C PRO A 46 -4.62 -14.37 9.62
N TYR A 47 -5.21 -13.56 10.50
CA TYR A 47 -6.56 -13.06 10.30
C TYR A 47 -6.64 -12.17 9.05
N GLU A 48 -7.59 -12.43 8.15
CA GLU A 48 -7.84 -11.58 6.99
C GLU A 48 -8.82 -10.45 7.34
N TYR A 49 -8.34 -9.21 7.21
CA TYR A 49 -9.10 -7.98 7.38
C TYR A 49 -9.90 -7.62 6.13
N LEU A 50 -10.79 -6.64 6.26
CA LEU A 50 -11.45 -6.06 5.09
C LEU A 50 -10.41 -5.36 4.20
N GLY A 51 -10.41 -5.65 2.90
CA GLY A 51 -9.48 -5.04 1.93
C GLY A 51 -9.47 -3.51 1.89
N HIS A 52 -10.52 -2.85 2.41
CA HIS A 52 -10.53 -1.40 2.59
C HIS A 52 -9.41 -0.91 3.52
N TRP A 53 -8.93 -1.73 4.46
CA TRP A 53 -7.99 -1.35 5.52
C TRP A 53 -6.52 -1.52 5.11
N SER A 54 -6.20 -1.33 3.82
CA SER A 54 -4.82 -1.46 3.32
C SER A 54 -3.83 -0.47 3.94
N TRP A 55 -4.31 0.60 4.59
CA TRP A 55 -3.47 1.53 5.35
C TRP A 55 -2.78 0.88 6.56
N ILE A 56 -3.23 -0.31 7.00
CA ILE A 56 -2.60 -1.05 8.10
C ILE A 56 -1.12 -1.30 7.77
N TYR A 57 -0.82 -1.81 6.57
CA TYR A 57 0.55 -2.07 6.14
C TYR A 57 1.40 -0.80 6.12
N LEU A 58 0.82 0.32 5.67
CA LEU A 58 1.51 1.62 5.66
C LEU A 58 1.89 2.07 7.08
N TYR A 59 0.96 2.00 8.04
CA TYR A 59 1.22 2.41 9.42
C TYR A 59 2.08 1.43 10.20
N ASN A 60 2.17 0.18 9.76
CA ASN A 60 3.02 -0.85 10.34
C ASN A 60 4.45 -0.85 9.78
N ASP A 61 4.80 0.09 8.90
CA ASP A 61 6.13 0.15 8.27
C ASP A 61 6.41 -1.00 7.28
N GLU A 62 5.35 -1.54 6.65
CA GLU A 62 5.40 -2.75 5.81
C GLU A 62 5.30 -2.45 4.30
N VAL A 63 5.47 -1.19 3.91
CA VAL A 63 5.39 -0.73 2.52
C VAL A 63 6.76 -0.28 2.06
N ALA A 64 7.25 -0.88 0.97
CA ALA A 64 8.48 -0.49 0.29
C ALA A 64 8.32 -0.55 -1.23
N ASN A 65 9.10 0.26 -1.95
CA ASN A 65 9.17 0.19 -3.41
C ASN A 65 10.05 -1.01 -3.86
N GLU A 66 10.17 -1.21 -5.18
CA GLU A 66 10.94 -2.33 -5.76
C GLU A 66 12.44 -2.29 -5.38
N GLU A 67 12.97 -1.12 -5.03
CA GLU A 67 14.35 -0.92 -4.60
C GLU A 67 14.55 -1.15 -3.09
N GLY A 68 13.47 -1.43 -2.35
CA GLY A 68 13.49 -1.65 -0.92
C GLY A 68 13.48 -0.36 -0.08
N VAL A 69 13.24 0.80 -0.68
CA VAL A 69 13.05 2.05 0.04
C VAL A 69 11.69 2.04 0.70
N ASN A 70 11.67 2.18 2.02
CA ASN A 70 10.42 2.19 2.79
C ASN A 70 9.61 3.47 2.52
N PHE A 71 8.27 3.38 2.62
CA PHE A 71 7.36 4.51 2.46
C PHE A 71 7.77 5.77 3.24
N TYR A 72 8.15 5.65 4.51
CA TYR A 72 8.54 6.81 5.33
C TYR A 72 9.90 7.38 4.93
N GLU A 73 10.84 6.54 4.47
CA GLU A 73 12.12 7.00 3.93
C GLU A 73 11.88 7.80 2.64
N TRP A 74 11.07 7.27 1.73
CA TRP A 74 10.66 7.94 0.50
C TRP A 74 9.94 9.27 0.81
N LEU A 75 8.99 9.26 1.76
CA LEU A 75 8.26 10.46 2.17
C LEU A 75 9.18 11.53 2.78
N ASN A 76 10.18 11.12 3.57
CA ASN A 76 11.14 12.02 4.18
C ASN A 76 12.13 12.63 3.17
N ALA A 77 12.38 11.95 2.05
CA ALA A 77 13.24 12.46 0.98
C ALA A 77 12.59 13.58 0.14
N GLN A 78 11.29 13.85 0.32
CA GLN A 78 10.56 14.84 -0.48
C GLN A 78 10.96 16.27 -0.11
N ALA A 79 11.55 17.00 -1.05
CA ALA A 79 11.85 18.41 -0.92
C ALA A 79 10.80 19.27 -1.66
N LYS A 80 10.49 20.45 -1.12
CA LYS A 80 9.77 21.46 -1.91
C LYS A 80 10.70 22.00 -2.98
N ASN A 81 10.31 21.78 -4.24
CA ASN A 81 10.85 22.53 -5.38
C ASN A 81 10.45 24.00 -5.31
#